data_AF-A0A954YZB4-F1
#
_entry.id   AF-A0A954YZB4-F1
#
_cell.length_a   1.000
_cell.length_b   1.000
_cell.length_c   1.000
_cell.angle_alpha   90.00
_cell.angle_beta   90.00
_cell.angle_gamma   90.00
#
_symmetry.space_group_name_H-M   'P 1'
#
loop_
_entity.id
_entity.type
_entity.pdbx_description
1 polymer ?
#
loop_
_entity_poly.entity_id
_entity_poly.type
_entity_poly.pdbx_seq_one_letter_code
_entity_poly.pdbx_strand_id
1 'polypeptide(L)'
;RLTGVRARMIGDKGAYASVGAKVLERAAGHSVGPYRIEHVDVESLAVYTNNPPCGAMRGFGANQAHFAMEGCMDLLAEKVGIDGWEMRWRNALNVGDRFITGQILDKSVGIKATLQAVKERYYDILKTGAAVGISCGIKNTGIGNGAQEWGKARLVVEADGTISLYNGYTEMGQGLLTVLIQFAVEVTGLPAKLFRPKVDATFALGCGQTTGSRATLFGGRAVKSAAEKLKAALESGKTLGDLTGEVFAADILIDDTTPPGTATGKIKTHTSFGFATQMCILDERGRIERFIAAHDVGRAINP
;
A
#
# COMPACT_ATOMS: atom_id res chain seq x y z
N ARG A 1 6.19 11.70 -25.12
CA ARG A 1 6.52 11.13 -23.80
C ARG A 1 6.74 12.30 -22.84
N LEU A 2 6.48 12.12 -21.55
CA LEU A 2 6.75 13.14 -20.53
C LEU A 2 8.27 13.35 -20.42
N THR A 3 8.70 14.61 -20.38
CA THR A 3 10.11 15.00 -20.28
C THR A 3 10.45 15.53 -18.88
N GLY A 4 9.52 16.23 -18.24
CA GLY A 4 9.72 16.69 -16.87
C GLY A 4 8.44 17.09 -16.16
N VAL A 5 8.54 17.20 -14.83
CA VAL A 5 7.48 17.71 -13.95
C VAL A 5 8.04 18.77 -13.02
N ARG A 6 7.31 19.87 -12.90
CA ARG A 6 7.50 20.86 -11.84
C ARG A 6 6.25 20.88 -10.96
N ALA A 7 6.41 20.58 -9.68
CA ALA A 7 5.30 20.57 -8.72
C ALA A 7 5.59 21.53 -7.56
N ARG A 8 4.60 22.35 -7.21
CA ARG A 8 4.61 23.24 -6.04
C ARG A 8 3.34 22.98 -5.25
N MET A 9 3.49 22.44 -4.05
CA MET A 9 2.38 22.00 -3.22
C MET A 9 2.39 22.78 -1.91
N ILE A 10 1.26 23.38 -1.55
CA ILE A 10 1.04 24.01 -0.25
C ILE A 10 -0.13 23.27 0.40
N GLY A 11 0.13 22.65 1.54
CA GLY A 11 -0.86 21.90 2.30
C GLY A 11 -1.17 22.55 3.63
N ASP A 12 -2.42 22.90 3.82
CA ASP A 12 -2.97 23.25 5.13
C ASP A 12 -2.91 22.02 6.05
N LYS A 13 -2.20 22.12 7.19
CA LYS A 13 -2.14 21.06 8.22
C LYS A 13 -2.92 21.40 9.49
N GLY A 14 -3.67 22.50 9.49
CA GLY A 14 -4.38 23.02 10.63
C GLY A 14 -3.46 23.57 11.72
N ALA A 15 -4.04 23.76 12.90
CA ALA A 15 -3.37 24.46 14.00
C ALA A 15 -2.24 23.67 14.69
N TYR A 16 -2.19 22.34 14.58
CA TYR A 16 -1.29 21.50 15.41
C TYR A 16 -0.22 20.74 14.63
N ALA A 17 0.88 20.45 15.32
CA ALA A 17 1.98 19.62 14.85
C ALA A 17 1.60 18.12 14.85
N SER A 18 0.69 17.74 13.97
CA SER A 18 0.37 16.35 13.64
C SER A 18 1.26 15.85 12.48
N VAL A 19 0.84 14.80 11.79
CA VAL A 19 1.54 14.17 10.66
C VAL A 19 1.45 14.92 9.33
N GLY A 20 1.00 16.18 9.32
CA GLY A 20 0.83 16.98 8.09
C GLY A 20 2.11 17.12 7.27
N ALA A 21 3.26 17.36 7.90
CA ALA A 21 4.55 17.40 7.19
C ALA A 21 4.86 16.07 6.49
N LYS A 22 4.53 14.93 7.11
CA LYS A 22 4.69 13.60 6.51
C LYS A 22 3.69 13.34 5.38
N VAL A 23 2.48 13.91 5.43
CA VAL A 23 1.53 13.90 4.31
C VAL A 23 2.12 14.62 3.10
N LEU A 24 2.73 15.79 3.31
CA LEU A 24 3.30 16.59 2.22
C LEU A 24 4.61 16.01 1.68
N GLU A 25 5.43 15.38 2.54
CA GLU A 25 6.57 14.55 2.12
C GLU A 25 6.11 13.40 1.21
N ARG A 26 4.99 12.75 1.58
CA ARG A 26 4.41 11.67 0.77
C ARG A 26 3.90 12.16 -0.57
N ALA A 27 3.20 13.29 -0.59
CA ALA A 27 2.70 13.93 -1.80
C ALA A 27 3.86 14.24 -2.77
N ALA A 28 4.97 14.79 -2.26
CA ALA A 28 6.17 15.05 -3.05
C ALA A 28 6.70 13.77 -3.72
N GLY A 29 6.88 12.70 -2.94
CA GLY A 29 7.36 11.41 -3.44
C GLY A 29 6.38 10.64 -4.33
N HIS A 30 5.15 11.13 -4.55
CA HIS A 30 4.14 10.53 -5.44
C HIS A 30 3.63 11.52 -6.50
N SER A 31 4.27 12.69 -6.62
CA SER A 31 3.80 13.80 -7.46
C SER A 31 3.75 13.53 -8.96
N VAL A 32 4.40 12.46 -9.42
CA VAL A 32 4.40 12.06 -10.84
C VAL A 32 3.49 10.87 -11.13
N GLY A 33 2.73 10.35 -10.15
CA GLY A 33 1.94 9.14 -10.33
C GLY A 33 2.78 7.94 -10.81
N PRO A 34 2.16 6.93 -11.44
CA PRO A 34 2.87 5.73 -11.89
C PRO A 34 3.57 5.90 -13.25
N TYR A 35 4.20 7.05 -13.50
CA TYR A 35 4.78 7.43 -14.80
C TYR A 35 6.30 7.62 -14.77
N ARG A 36 6.93 7.31 -15.91
CA ARG A 36 8.33 7.60 -16.22
C ARG A 36 8.50 9.08 -16.51
N ILE A 37 9.28 9.77 -15.69
CA ILE A 37 9.64 11.18 -15.87
C ILE A 37 11.09 11.36 -15.47
N GLU A 38 11.92 11.87 -16.37
CA GLU A 38 13.37 11.97 -16.17
C GLU A 38 13.77 13.18 -15.32
N HIS A 39 13.09 14.31 -15.50
CA HIS A 39 13.43 15.57 -14.85
C HIS A 39 12.32 16.01 -13.89
N VAL A 40 12.66 16.20 -12.61
CA VAL A 40 11.69 16.57 -11.58
C VAL A 40 12.21 17.72 -10.73
N ASP A 41 11.35 18.72 -10.51
CA ASP A 41 11.54 19.82 -9.58
C ASP A 41 10.30 19.92 -8.69
N VAL A 42 10.40 19.43 -7.46
CA VAL A 42 9.25 19.28 -6.55
C VAL A 42 9.52 19.99 -5.24
N GLU A 43 8.61 20.87 -4.85
CA GLU A 43 8.58 21.51 -3.54
C GLU A 43 7.21 21.30 -2.89
N SER A 44 7.22 21.01 -1.60
CA SER A 44 6.02 20.68 -0.83
C SER A 44 6.13 21.31 0.56
N LEU A 45 5.19 22.21 0.87
CA LEU A 45 5.17 23.01 2.09
C LEU A 45 3.94 22.64 2.92
N ALA A 46 4.14 22.26 4.17
CA ALA A 46 3.05 22.08 5.13
C ALA A 46 2.95 23.35 5.99
N VAL A 47 1.82 24.06 5.91
CA VAL A 47 1.61 25.36 6.56
C VAL A 47 0.63 25.26 7.71
N TYR A 48 0.94 25.94 8.81
CA TYR A 48 0.01 26.10 9.93
C TYR A 48 -1.08 27.10 9.56
N THR A 49 -2.31 26.79 9.95
CA THR A 49 -3.48 27.66 9.77
C THR A 49 -4.34 27.63 11.03
N ASN A 50 -5.41 28.42 11.08
CA ASN A 50 -6.43 28.36 12.14
C ASN A 50 -7.51 27.30 11.88
N ASN A 51 -7.39 26.49 10.82
CA ASN A 51 -8.33 25.41 10.55
C ASN A 51 -8.13 24.23 11.54
N PRO A 52 -9.13 23.33 11.67
CA PRO A 52 -9.03 22.16 12.53
C PRO A 52 -7.77 21.32 12.26
N PRO A 53 -7.18 20.69 13.29
CA PRO A 53 -5.98 19.87 13.14
C PRO A 53 -6.14 18.79 12.06
N CYS A 54 -5.19 18.71 11.12
CA CYS A 54 -5.20 17.68 10.09
C CYS A 54 -4.45 16.41 10.56
N GLY A 55 -4.81 15.28 9.97
CA GLY A 55 -4.22 13.98 10.27
C GLY A 55 -4.08 13.09 9.04
N ALA A 56 -3.81 11.81 9.28
CA ALA A 56 -3.78 10.82 8.21
C ALA A 56 -5.19 10.60 7.64
N MET A 57 -5.31 10.63 6.31
CA MET A 57 -6.48 10.13 5.57
C MET A 57 -6.01 9.09 4.55
N ARG A 58 -6.85 8.09 4.23
CA ARG A 58 -6.49 6.97 3.35
C ARG A 58 -5.95 7.48 2.01
N GLY A 59 -4.71 7.08 1.67
CA GLY A 59 -3.94 7.61 0.53
C GLY A 59 -2.76 8.48 0.96
N PHE A 60 -2.93 9.24 2.05
CA PHE A 60 -1.87 9.97 2.76
C PHE A 60 -1.01 10.84 1.82
N GLY A 61 -1.59 11.89 1.22
CA GLY A 61 -0.86 12.81 0.33
C GLY A 61 -0.79 12.35 -1.13
N ALA A 62 -0.77 11.04 -1.38
CA ALA A 62 -0.73 10.50 -2.74
C ALA A 62 -1.99 10.85 -3.54
N ASN A 63 -3.17 10.89 -2.91
CA ASN A 63 -4.42 11.22 -3.61
C ASN A 63 -4.40 12.66 -4.14
N GLN A 64 -3.95 13.61 -3.31
CA GLN A 64 -3.85 15.02 -3.68
C GLN A 64 -2.88 15.21 -4.85
N ALA A 65 -1.73 14.53 -4.76
CA ALA A 65 -0.71 14.53 -5.80
C ALA A 65 -1.21 13.92 -7.12
N HIS A 66 -1.83 12.74 -7.06
CA HIS A 66 -2.38 12.08 -8.24
C HIS A 66 -3.54 12.83 -8.86
N PHE A 67 -4.44 13.44 -8.06
CA PHE A 67 -5.53 14.24 -8.62
C PHE A 67 -5.00 15.33 -9.56
N ALA A 68 -3.97 16.06 -9.12
CA ALA A 68 -3.31 17.06 -9.95
C ALA A 68 -2.61 16.43 -11.18
N MET A 69 -1.82 15.38 -10.95
CA MET A 69 -1.05 14.73 -12.03
C MET A 69 -1.95 14.11 -13.10
N GLU A 70 -3.00 13.40 -12.71
CA GLU A 70 -3.95 12.75 -13.63
C GLU A 70 -4.73 13.79 -14.45
N GLY A 71 -5.08 14.94 -13.85
CA GLY A 71 -5.63 16.07 -14.60
C GLY A 71 -4.64 16.62 -15.64
N CYS A 72 -3.36 16.74 -15.29
CA CYS A 72 -2.31 17.11 -16.26
C CYS A 72 -2.17 16.06 -17.38
N MET A 73 -2.30 14.77 -17.07
CA MET A 73 -2.26 13.70 -18.07
C MET A 73 -3.37 13.87 -19.12
N ASP A 74 -4.59 14.15 -18.69
CA ASP A 74 -5.73 14.36 -19.61
C ASP A 74 -5.54 15.63 -20.46
N LEU A 75 -5.14 16.75 -19.85
CA LEU A 75 -4.87 18.01 -20.57
C LEU A 75 -3.74 17.87 -21.60
N LEU A 76 -2.71 17.08 -21.28
CA LEU A 76 -1.61 16.81 -22.22
C LEU A 76 -2.04 15.87 -23.34
N ALA A 77 -2.89 14.88 -23.05
CA ALA A 77 -3.45 13.97 -24.05
C ALA A 77 -4.20 14.74 -25.14
N GLU A 78 -5.09 15.65 -24.72
CA GLU A 78 -5.86 16.54 -25.60
C GLU A 78 -4.92 17.38 -26.49
N LYS A 79 -3.93 18.05 -25.88
CA LYS A 79 -2.98 18.92 -26.60
C LYS A 79 -2.18 18.22 -27.69
N VAL A 80 -1.89 16.93 -27.51
CA VAL A 80 -1.09 16.15 -28.48
C VAL A 80 -1.93 15.24 -29.37
N GLY A 81 -3.26 15.30 -29.25
CA GLY A 81 -4.19 14.57 -30.10
C GLY A 81 -4.21 13.06 -29.85
N ILE A 82 -4.04 12.61 -28.60
CA ILE A 82 -4.19 11.20 -28.21
C ILE A 82 -5.22 11.06 -27.09
N ASP A 83 -5.78 9.87 -26.91
CA ASP A 83 -6.73 9.60 -25.84
C ASP A 83 -6.05 9.41 -24.46
N GLY A 84 -6.86 9.46 -23.40
CA GLY A 84 -6.39 9.38 -22.02
C GLY A 84 -5.77 8.03 -21.64
N TRP A 85 -6.19 6.93 -22.28
CA TRP A 85 -5.58 5.61 -22.06
C TRP A 85 -4.20 5.54 -22.70
N GLU A 86 -4.07 5.98 -23.95
CA GLU A 86 -2.81 5.96 -24.70
C GLU A 86 -1.76 6.89 -24.06
N MET A 87 -2.17 8.06 -23.57
CA MET A 87 -1.28 8.97 -22.84
C MET A 87 -0.68 8.30 -21.60
N ARG A 88 -1.48 7.53 -20.84
CA ARG A 88 -1.00 6.78 -19.67
C ARG A 88 -0.13 5.60 -20.08
N TRP A 89 -0.55 4.84 -21.09
CA TRP A 89 0.20 3.69 -21.62
C TRP A 89 1.62 4.05 -22.07
N ARG A 90 1.77 5.15 -22.80
CA ARG A 90 3.08 5.64 -23.30
C ARG A 90 4.05 6.02 -22.18
N ASN A 91 3.53 6.44 -21.03
CA ASN A 91 4.33 6.98 -19.93
C ASN A 91 4.39 6.05 -18.70
N ALA A 92 3.58 4.99 -18.63
CA ALA A 92 3.51 4.06 -17.50
C ALA A 92 4.86 3.39 -17.19
N LEU A 93 5.21 3.30 -15.91
CA LEU A 93 6.42 2.62 -15.40
C LEU A 93 6.50 1.15 -15.84
N ASN A 94 7.74 0.65 -15.97
CA ASN A 94 8.12 -0.75 -16.13
C ASN A 94 9.03 -1.19 -14.98
N VAL A 95 9.26 -2.49 -14.89
CA VAL A 95 10.40 -3.04 -14.17
C VAL A 95 11.71 -2.44 -14.72
N GLY A 96 12.60 -2.02 -13.81
CA GLY A 96 13.87 -1.36 -14.12
C GLY A 96 13.78 0.17 -14.24
N ASP A 97 12.58 0.74 -14.32
CA ASP A 97 12.42 2.18 -14.35
C ASP A 97 12.74 2.81 -12.97
N ARG A 98 13.25 4.04 -13.01
CA ARG A 98 13.48 4.87 -11.83
C ARG A 98 12.20 5.62 -11.47
N PHE A 99 11.72 5.42 -10.24
CA PHE A 99 10.62 6.21 -9.68
C PHE A 99 11.11 7.59 -9.24
N ILE A 100 10.21 8.56 -9.06
CA ILE A 100 10.56 9.96 -8.72
C ILE A 100 11.50 10.09 -7.53
N THR A 101 11.38 9.20 -6.56
CA THR A 101 12.21 9.20 -5.36
C THR A 101 13.64 8.71 -5.59
N GLY A 102 13.99 8.34 -6.83
CA GLY A 102 15.27 7.75 -7.19
C GLY A 102 15.32 6.23 -7.04
N GLN A 103 14.28 5.60 -6.48
CA GLN A 103 14.21 4.15 -6.33
C GLN A 103 14.04 3.45 -7.68
N ILE A 104 14.89 2.45 -7.95
CA ILE A 104 14.71 1.55 -9.09
C ILE A 104 13.65 0.51 -8.75
N LEU A 105 12.68 0.33 -9.63
CA LEU A 105 11.60 -0.64 -9.46
C LEU A 105 12.01 -2.00 -10.01
N ASP A 106 12.74 -2.77 -9.20
CA ASP A 106 13.36 -4.04 -9.62
C ASP A 106 12.36 -5.15 -9.98
N LYS A 107 11.11 -5.08 -9.51
CA LYS A 107 10.06 -6.09 -9.74
C LYS A 107 8.66 -5.55 -9.42
N SER A 108 7.64 -6.33 -9.79
CA SER A 108 6.24 -6.12 -9.38
C SER A 108 5.71 -4.73 -9.75
N VAL A 109 5.86 -4.34 -11.02
CA VAL A 109 5.34 -3.07 -11.56
C VAL A 109 4.12 -3.36 -12.44
N GLY A 110 2.94 -3.48 -11.83
CA GLY A 110 1.72 -3.91 -12.52
C GLY A 110 0.89 -2.82 -13.20
N ILE A 111 1.37 -1.57 -13.27
CA ILE A 111 0.58 -0.48 -13.86
C ILE A 111 0.07 -0.80 -15.28
N LYS A 112 0.94 -1.34 -16.14
CA LYS A 112 0.56 -1.73 -17.50
C LYS A 112 -0.48 -2.85 -17.54
N ALA A 113 -0.38 -3.83 -16.64
CA ALA A 113 -1.38 -4.88 -16.51
C ALA A 113 -2.73 -4.30 -16.11
N THR A 114 -2.76 -3.35 -15.16
CA THR A 114 -4.01 -2.67 -14.77
C THR A 114 -4.61 -1.82 -15.90
N LEU A 115 -3.78 -1.14 -16.70
CA LEU A 115 -4.23 -0.40 -17.89
C LEU A 115 -4.80 -1.33 -18.95
N GLN A 116 -4.14 -2.46 -19.21
CA GLN A 116 -4.62 -3.47 -20.15
C GLN A 116 -5.97 -4.06 -19.73
N ALA A 117 -6.15 -4.33 -18.43
CA ALA A 117 -7.39 -4.91 -17.90
C ALA A 117 -8.64 -4.04 -18.12
N VAL A 118 -8.48 -2.73 -18.27
CA VAL A 118 -9.61 -1.80 -18.54
C VAL A 118 -9.69 -1.35 -20.01
N LYS A 119 -8.70 -1.72 -20.84
CA LYS A 119 -8.51 -1.17 -22.20
C LYS A 119 -9.74 -1.36 -23.09
N GLU A 120 -10.18 -2.60 -23.22
CA GLU A 120 -11.31 -2.96 -24.11
C GLU A 120 -12.55 -2.15 -23.72
N ARG A 121 -12.91 -2.21 -22.44
CA ARG A 121 -14.08 -1.49 -21.92
C ARG A 121 -13.97 0.02 -22.06
N TYR A 122 -12.79 0.61 -21.89
CA TYR A 122 -12.56 2.04 -22.10
C TYR A 122 -12.87 2.44 -23.55
N TYR A 123 -12.31 1.72 -24.53
CA TYR A 123 -12.53 2.03 -25.94
C TYR A 123 -13.96 1.73 -26.41
N ASP A 124 -14.63 0.73 -25.82
CA ASP A 124 -16.03 0.46 -26.13
C ASP A 124 -16.94 1.61 -25.68
N ILE A 125 -16.72 2.16 -24.48
CA ILE A 125 -17.46 3.33 -23.99
C ILE A 125 -17.11 4.57 -24.80
N LEU A 126 -15.83 4.75 -25.17
CA LEU A 126 -15.42 5.90 -25.97
C LEU A 126 -16.15 5.93 -27.33
N LYS A 127 -16.38 4.76 -27.96
CA LYS A 127 -17.11 4.65 -29.23
C LYS A 127 -18.60 5.00 -29.13
N THR A 128 -19.22 4.88 -27.95
CA THR A 128 -20.63 5.27 -27.76
C THR A 128 -20.82 6.77 -27.63
N GLY A 129 -19.74 7.53 -27.42
CA GLY A 129 -19.79 8.97 -27.13
C GLY A 129 -20.15 9.30 -25.68
N ALA A 130 -20.26 8.29 -24.80
CA ALA A 130 -20.51 8.53 -23.38
C ALA A 130 -19.28 9.13 -22.67
N ALA A 131 -19.53 9.87 -21.59
CA ALA A 131 -18.47 10.48 -20.80
C ALA A 131 -17.71 9.40 -20.00
N VAL A 132 -16.42 9.23 -20.30
CA VAL A 132 -15.53 8.28 -19.63
C VAL A 132 -14.21 8.93 -19.21
N GLY A 133 -13.91 8.84 -17.93
CA GLY A 133 -12.63 9.23 -17.35
C GLY A 133 -11.79 8.01 -17.01
N ILE A 134 -10.46 8.12 -17.11
CA ILE A 134 -9.51 7.10 -16.70
C ILE A 134 -8.44 7.74 -15.81
N SER A 135 -7.99 7.03 -14.78
CA SER A 135 -6.89 7.48 -13.93
C SER A 135 -6.04 6.31 -13.45
N CYS A 136 -4.78 6.59 -13.13
CA CYS A 136 -3.87 5.61 -12.56
C CYS A 136 -3.33 6.05 -11.20
N GLY A 137 -2.88 5.08 -10.41
CA GLY A 137 -2.28 5.32 -9.11
C GLY A 137 -1.17 4.33 -8.76
N ILE A 138 -0.20 4.81 -7.98
CA ILE A 138 0.83 4.02 -7.31
C ILE A 138 0.75 4.31 -5.81
N LYS A 139 0.78 3.29 -4.96
CA LYS A 139 0.86 3.50 -3.52
C LYS A 139 1.84 2.57 -2.87
N ASN A 140 2.70 3.13 -2.02
CA ASN A 140 3.66 2.37 -1.24
C ASN A 140 2.99 1.47 -0.18
N THR A 141 3.70 0.39 0.17
CA THR A 141 3.48 -0.44 1.35
C THR A 141 4.67 -0.26 2.30
N GLY A 142 4.39 -0.03 3.57
CA GLY A 142 5.38 0.36 4.58
C GLY A 142 5.46 1.88 4.77
N ILE A 143 6.04 2.31 5.87
CA ILE A 143 6.39 3.72 6.15
C ILE A 143 7.51 4.15 5.21
N GLY A 144 8.54 3.31 5.08
CA GLY A 144 9.70 3.56 4.23
C GLY A 144 10.59 4.71 4.67
N ASN A 145 11.38 5.25 3.74
CA ASN A 145 12.31 6.36 3.95
C ASN A 145 13.28 6.13 5.12
N GLY A 146 13.81 4.91 5.23
CA GLY A 146 14.77 4.52 6.27
C GLY A 146 14.14 4.17 7.61
N ALA A 147 12.82 4.10 7.70
CA ALA A 147 12.16 3.64 8.92
C ALA A 147 12.42 2.15 9.14
N GLN A 148 12.79 1.80 10.37
CA GLN A 148 12.77 0.42 10.84
C GLN A 148 11.33 0.00 11.12
N GLU A 149 10.90 -1.10 10.52
CA GLU A 149 9.51 -1.52 10.55
C GLU A 149 9.39 -2.96 11.03
N TRP A 150 8.51 -3.21 12.00
CA TRP A 150 8.39 -4.49 12.67
C TRP A 150 7.07 -5.20 12.37
N GLY A 151 7.13 -6.51 12.21
CA GLY A 151 6.00 -7.42 12.44
C GLY A 151 6.31 -8.28 13.65
N LYS A 152 5.40 -8.34 14.63
CA LYS A 152 5.56 -9.18 15.82
C LYS A 152 4.29 -9.99 16.07
N ALA A 153 4.47 -11.27 16.40
CA ALA A 153 3.39 -12.19 16.69
C ALA A 153 3.75 -13.16 17.82
N ARG A 154 2.74 -13.58 18.59
CA ARG A 154 2.83 -14.68 19.56
C ARG A 154 1.67 -15.63 19.32
N LEU A 155 1.96 -16.92 19.15
CA LEU A 155 0.95 -17.97 19.23
C LEU A 155 1.09 -18.65 20.58
N VAL A 156 0.07 -18.52 21.43
CA VAL A 156 0.03 -19.15 22.76
C VAL A 156 -0.95 -20.30 22.70
N VAL A 157 -0.51 -21.51 23.03
CA VAL A 157 -1.41 -22.67 23.10
C VAL A 157 -2.10 -22.66 24.46
N GLU A 158 -3.42 -22.56 24.45
CA GLU A 158 -4.24 -22.44 25.65
C GLU A 158 -4.64 -23.82 26.16
N ALA A 159 -5.00 -23.91 27.45
CA ALA A 159 -5.38 -25.18 28.09
C ALA A 159 -6.66 -25.82 27.50
N ASP A 160 -7.51 -25.03 26.82
CA ASP A 160 -8.71 -25.51 26.12
C ASP A 160 -8.43 -26.00 24.69
N GLY A 161 -7.15 -26.04 24.28
CA GLY A 161 -6.72 -26.43 22.94
C GLY A 161 -6.89 -25.35 21.87
N THR A 162 -7.32 -24.13 22.24
CA THR A 162 -7.29 -22.98 21.34
C THR A 162 -5.89 -22.36 21.29
N ILE A 163 -5.68 -21.47 20.32
CA ILE A 163 -4.40 -20.77 20.12
C ILE A 163 -4.67 -19.28 20.09
N SER A 164 -4.25 -18.57 21.13
CA SER A 164 -4.28 -17.12 21.12
C SER A 164 -3.22 -16.57 20.16
N LEU A 165 -3.64 -15.80 19.16
CA LEU A 165 -2.80 -15.15 18.16
C LEU A 165 -2.67 -13.67 18.52
N TYR A 166 -1.62 -13.32 19.27
CA TYR A 166 -1.32 -11.92 19.59
C TYR A 166 -0.57 -11.28 18.43
N ASN A 167 -0.96 -10.06 18.08
CA ASN A 167 -0.28 -9.26 17.06
C ASN A 167 -0.24 -7.77 17.45
N GLY A 168 0.72 -7.03 16.91
CA GLY A 168 0.91 -5.61 17.21
C GLY A 168 0.14 -4.63 16.32
N TYR A 169 -0.75 -5.10 15.45
CA TYR A 169 -1.53 -4.25 14.54
C TYR A 169 -3.00 -4.20 14.94
N THR A 170 -3.65 -3.10 14.59
CA THR A 170 -5.03 -2.77 14.96
C THR A 170 -5.99 -3.14 13.84
N GLU A 171 -7.06 -3.84 14.19
CA GLU A 171 -8.21 -4.03 13.31
C GLU A 171 -9.09 -2.78 13.30
N MET A 172 -9.40 -2.26 12.12
CA MET A 172 -10.24 -1.08 11.90
C MET A 172 -11.42 -1.40 10.97
N GLY A 173 -11.61 -2.68 10.62
CA GLY A 173 -12.60 -3.15 9.64
C GLY A 173 -11.98 -3.55 8.30
N GLN A 174 -10.65 -3.48 8.14
CA GLN A 174 -9.95 -3.92 6.92
C GLN A 174 -9.83 -5.45 6.80
N GLY A 175 -10.16 -6.22 7.85
CA GLY A 175 -10.12 -7.68 7.84
C GLY A 175 -8.73 -8.26 8.08
N LEU A 176 -7.86 -7.54 8.78
CA LEU A 176 -6.52 -7.99 9.11
C LEU A 176 -6.52 -9.26 9.97
N LEU A 177 -7.36 -9.34 11.00
CA LEU A 177 -7.36 -10.50 11.90
C LEU A 177 -7.73 -11.80 11.15
N THR A 178 -8.68 -11.72 10.23
CA THR A 178 -9.04 -12.82 9.32
C THR A 178 -7.84 -13.27 8.51
N VAL A 179 -7.14 -12.32 7.89
CA VAL A 179 -5.94 -12.59 7.09
C VAL A 179 -4.83 -13.21 7.92
N LEU A 180 -4.59 -12.75 9.14
CA LEU A 180 -3.59 -13.34 10.04
C LEU A 180 -3.94 -14.78 10.44
N ILE A 181 -5.22 -15.07 10.70
CA ILE A 181 -5.67 -16.45 10.93
C ILE A 181 -5.41 -17.31 9.68
N GLN A 182 -5.71 -16.82 8.48
CA GLN A 182 -5.46 -17.55 7.23
C GLN A 182 -3.98 -17.91 7.06
N PHE A 183 -3.06 -17.00 7.38
CA PHE A 183 -1.62 -17.31 7.42
C PHE A 183 -1.29 -18.45 8.39
N ALA A 184 -1.83 -18.40 9.62
CA ALA A 184 -1.57 -19.44 10.61
C ALA A 184 -2.15 -20.81 10.20
N VAL A 185 -3.35 -20.82 9.63
CA VAL A 185 -4.04 -22.01 9.11
C VAL A 185 -3.26 -22.63 7.96
N GLU A 186 -2.86 -21.83 6.96
CA GLU A 186 -2.11 -22.32 5.79
C GLU A 186 -0.78 -22.95 6.19
N VAL A 187 -0.09 -22.38 7.19
CA VAL A 187 1.18 -22.92 7.67
C VAL A 187 1.00 -24.19 8.50
N THR A 188 0.12 -24.15 9.50
CA THR A 188 -0.01 -25.23 10.51
C THR A 188 -0.89 -26.38 10.06
N GLY A 189 -1.81 -26.16 9.12
CA GLY A 189 -2.87 -27.11 8.77
C GLY A 189 -3.98 -27.23 9.83
N LEU A 190 -3.91 -26.47 10.92
CA LEU A 190 -4.93 -26.49 11.97
C LEU A 190 -6.22 -25.76 11.55
N PRO A 191 -7.39 -26.19 12.03
CA PRO A 191 -8.64 -25.54 11.65
C PRO A 191 -8.73 -24.12 12.22
N ALA A 192 -9.22 -23.18 11.40
CA ALA A 192 -9.34 -21.75 11.72
C ALA A 192 -10.03 -21.49 13.08
N LYS A 193 -11.01 -22.32 13.45
CA LYS A 193 -11.75 -22.21 14.72
C LYS A 193 -10.89 -22.34 15.97
N LEU A 194 -9.64 -22.80 15.88
CA LEU A 194 -8.72 -22.85 17.02
C LEU A 194 -8.04 -21.51 17.27
N PHE A 195 -7.87 -20.67 16.25
CA PHE A 195 -7.15 -19.41 16.40
C PHE A 195 -8.06 -18.32 16.99
N ARG A 196 -7.54 -17.61 18.00
CA ARG A 196 -8.22 -16.52 18.71
C ARG A 196 -7.35 -15.27 18.60
N PRO A 197 -7.58 -14.37 17.63
CA PRO A 197 -6.75 -13.18 17.47
C PRO A 197 -6.93 -12.22 18.65
N LYS A 198 -5.81 -11.64 19.11
CA LYS A 198 -5.72 -10.72 20.23
C LYS A 198 -4.91 -9.48 19.84
N VAL A 199 -5.37 -8.31 20.28
CA VAL A 199 -4.68 -7.02 20.11
C VAL A 199 -4.75 -6.30 21.46
N ASP A 200 -3.73 -6.53 22.28
CA ASP A 200 -3.63 -5.94 23.62
C ASP A 200 -2.15 -5.81 24.05
N ALA A 201 -1.94 -5.34 25.28
CA ALA A 201 -0.63 -5.02 25.82
C ALA A 201 0.12 -6.22 26.45
N THR A 202 -0.45 -7.43 26.47
CA THR A 202 0.10 -8.59 27.20
C THR A 202 1.56 -8.89 26.84
N PHE A 203 1.94 -8.74 25.57
CA PHE A 203 3.30 -9.03 25.08
C PHE A 203 4.07 -7.79 24.58
N ALA A 204 3.55 -6.57 24.79
CA ALA A 204 4.18 -5.33 24.32
C ALA A 204 4.68 -5.38 22.85
N LEU A 205 3.80 -5.82 21.93
CA LEU A 205 4.13 -6.04 20.52
C LEU A 205 4.24 -4.72 19.75
N GLY A 206 5.31 -3.96 19.99
CA GLY A 206 5.59 -2.64 19.43
C GLY A 206 5.82 -2.63 17.91
N CYS A 207 4.76 -2.75 17.13
CA CYS A 207 4.79 -2.69 15.66
C CYS A 207 4.60 -1.26 15.09
N GLY A 208 4.27 -0.29 15.94
CA GLY A 208 3.87 1.06 15.53
C GLY A 208 2.42 1.13 15.09
N GLN A 209 2.07 2.18 14.33
CA GLN A 209 0.71 2.41 13.87
C GLN A 209 0.32 1.49 12.70
N THR A 210 -0.96 1.13 12.62
CA THR A 210 -1.53 0.41 11.47
C THR A 210 -1.78 1.37 10.31
N THR A 211 -0.71 1.76 9.63
CA THR A 211 -0.72 2.73 8.53
C THR A 211 0.14 2.25 7.35
N GLY A 212 0.19 3.02 6.27
CA GLY A 212 1.06 2.75 5.12
C GLY A 212 0.77 1.41 4.43
N SER A 213 -0.47 0.93 4.49
CA SER A 213 -0.91 -0.32 3.86
C SER A 213 -0.06 -1.55 4.23
N ARG A 214 0.54 -1.57 5.43
CA ARG A 214 1.64 -2.50 5.75
C ARG A 214 1.23 -3.75 6.53
N ALA A 215 0.15 -3.69 7.31
CA ALA A 215 -0.13 -4.68 8.34
C ALA A 215 -0.18 -6.14 7.84
N THR A 216 -0.75 -6.37 6.65
CA THR A 216 -0.76 -7.71 6.02
C THR A 216 0.65 -8.23 5.75
N LEU A 217 1.54 -7.42 5.20
CA LEU A 217 2.91 -7.82 4.88
C LEU A 217 3.70 -8.16 6.14
N PHE A 218 3.65 -7.27 7.13
CA PHE A 218 4.49 -7.37 8.32
C PHE A 218 3.91 -8.35 9.35
N GLY A 219 2.62 -8.19 9.68
CA GLY A 219 1.90 -9.10 10.56
C GLY A 219 1.84 -10.50 9.99
N GLY A 220 1.57 -10.64 8.67
CA GLY A 220 1.55 -11.93 7.99
C GLY A 220 2.90 -12.65 8.04
N ARG A 221 4.02 -11.94 7.82
CA ARG A 221 5.38 -12.53 7.97
C ARG A 221 5.66 -13.01 9.40
N ALA A 222 5.28 -12.22 10.40
CA ALA A 222 5.47 -12.59 11.80
C ALA A 222 4.62 -13.79 12.19
N VAL A 223 3.34 -13.80 11.82
CA VAL A 223 2.43 -14.93 12.09
C VAL A 223 2.92 -16.18 11.36
N LYS A 224 3.31 -16.06 10.09
CA LYS A 224 3.91 -17.18 9.34
C LYS A 224 5.10 -17.78 10.09
N SER A 225 6.05 -16.95 10.54
CA SER A 225 7.23 -17.42 11.26
C SER A 225 6.91 -18.06 12.62
N ALA A 226 5.96 -17.50 13.38
CA ALA A 226 5.50 -18.09 14.63
C ALA A 226 4.79 -19.43 14.38
N ALA A 227 3.95 -19.49 13.35
CA ALA A 227 3.22 -20.68 12.94
C ALA A 227 4.15 -21.80 12.46
N GLU A 228 5.26 -21.49 11.79
CA GLU A 228 6.28 -22.47 11.39
C GLU A 228 6.91 -23.16 12.60
N LYS A 229 7.12 -22.43 13.71
CA LYS A 229 7.63 -23.01 14.97
C LYS A 229 6.60 -23.91 15.64
N LEU A 230 5.34 -23.49 15.66
CA LEU A 230 4.24 -24.32 16.15
C LEU A 230 4.10 -25.61 15.32
N LYS A 231 4.15 -25.49 13.99
CA LYS A 231 4.14 -26.63 13.06
C LYS A 231 5.27 -27.61 13.37
N ALA A 232 6.49 -27.12 13.50
CA ALA A 232 7.65 -27.96 13.79
C ALA A 232 7.49 -28.71 15.13
N ALA A 233 6.90 -28.08 16.15
CA ALA A 233 6.60 -28.74 17.41
C ALA A 233 5.56 -29.86 17.25
N LEU A 234 4.50 -29.63 16.47
CA LEU A 234 3.50 -30.66 16.17
C LEU A 234 4.09 -31.82 15.36
N GLU A 235 4.94 -31.51 14.37
CA GLU A 235 5.64 -32.51 13.55
C GLU A 235 6.66 -33.34 14.35
N SER A 236 7.11 -32.86 15.51
CA SER A 236 7.94 -33.63 16.46
C SER A 236 7.16 -34.68 17.26
N GLY A 237 5.84 -34.81 17.02
CA GLY A 237 4.96 -35.77 17.70
C GLY A 237 4.24 -35.22 18.93
N LYS A 238 4.45 -33.94 19.28
CA LYS A 238 3.71 -33.29 20.37
C LYS A 238 2.27 -32.98 19.94
N THR A 239 1.33 -33.18 20.83
CA THR A 239 -0.05 -32.72 20.69
C THR A 239 -0.19 -31.27 21.14
N LEU A 240 -1.31 -30.60 20.83
CA LEU A 240 -1.60 -29.28 21.41
C LEU A 240 -1.66 -29.33 22.95
N GLY A 241 -2.12 -30.45 23.53
CA GLY A 241 -2.13 -30.63 24.98
C GLY A 241 -0.72 -30.56 25.59
N ASP A 242 0.26 -31.22 24.94
CA ASP A 242 1.67 -31.22 25.35
C ASP A 242 2.32 -29.84 25.23
N LEU A 243 1.70 -28.93 24.47
CA LEU A 243 2.19 -27.57 24.21
C LEU A 243 1.45 -26.52 25.04
N THR A 244 0.55 -26.91 25.95
CA THR A 244 -0.21 -25.96 26.78
C THR A 244 0.72 -24.98 27.51
N GLY A 245 0.47 -23.68 27.32
CA GLY A 245 1.28 -22.58 27.90
C GLY A 245 2.51 -22.20 27.08
N GLU A 246 2.88 -22.97 26.05
CA GLU A 246 4.00 -22.62 25.18
C GLU A 246 3.69 -21.39 24.33
N VAL A 247 4.72 -20.55 24.14
CA VAL A 247 4.63 -19.31 23.38
C VAL A 247 5.54 -19.37 22.16
N PHE A 248 4.96 -19.53 20.98
CA PHE A 248 5.68 -19.47 19.72
C PHE A 248 5.80 -18.01 19.27
N ALA A 249 6.98 -17.43 19.49
CA ALA A 249 7.25 -16.02 19.22
C ALA A 249 7.94 -15.77 17.88
N ALA A 250 7.58 -14.68 17.21
CA ALA A 250 8.31 -14.16 16.07
C ALA A 250 8.34 -12.62 16.08
N ASP A 251 9.54 -12.07 15.90
CA ASP A 251 9.82 -10.65 15.74
C ASP A 251 10.59 -10.46 14.43
N ILE A 252 9.96 -9.85 13.44
CA ILE A 252 10.50 -9.68 12.09
C ILE A 252 10.77 -8.20 11.86
N LEU A 253 12.04 -7.84 11.76
CA LEU A 253 12.47 -6.51 11.32
C LEU A 253 12.54 -6.47 9.79
N ILE A 254 11.97 -5.42 9.19
CA ILE A 254 12.26 -5.02 7.83
C ILE A 254 12.93 -3.64 7.92
N ASP A 255 14.19 -3.60 7.54
CA ASP A 255 15.05 -2.42 7.50
C ASP A 255 15.72 -2.35 6.13
N ASP A 256 14.89 -2.37 5.09
CA ASP A 256 15.33 -2.48 3.70
C ASP A 256 15.13 -1.19 2.90
N THR A 257 14.89 -0.07 3.59
CA THR A 257 14.68 1.24 2.99
C THR A 257 15.76 2.25 3.38
N THR A 258 15.95 3.25 2.54
CA THR A 258 17.02 4.25 2.63
C THR A 258 16.46 5.57 3.15
N PRO A 259 17.07 6.19 4.18
CA PRO A 259 16.70 7.53 4.60
C PRO A 259 16.88 8.57 3.49
N PRO A 260 15.96 9.54 3.32
CA PRO A 260 16.13 10.65 2.39
C PRO A 260 17.45 11.40 2.65
N GLY A 261 18.15 11.78 1.57
CA GLY A 261 19.44 12.48 1.67
C GLY A 261 20.66 11.60 1.93
N THR A 262 20.47 10.28 2.12
CA THR A 262 21.61 9.35 2.25
C THR A 262 22.43 9.29 0.97
N ALA A 263 23.74 9.52 1.08
CA ALA A 263 24.67 9.38 -0.03
C ALA A 263 24.94 7.88 -0.31
N THR A 264 24.07 7.23 -1.08
CA THR A 264 24.20 5.84 -1.51
C THR A 264 23.92 5.66 -3.00
N GLY A 265 24.52 4.65 -3.61
CA GLY A 265 24.33 4.33 -5.03
C GLY A 265 22.98 3.67 -5.35
N LYS A 266 22.34 3.00 -4.38
CA LYS A 266 21.03 2.37 -4.55
C LYS A 266 20.04 2.91 -3.53
N ILE A 267 19.07 3.68 -4.01
CA ILE A 267 17.97 4.23 -3.20
C ILE A 267 16.82 3.23 -3.19
N LYS A 268 16.32 2.92 -1.99
CA LYS A 268 15.05 2.20 -1.83
C LYS A 268 14.18 2.93 -0.84
N THR A 269 13.18 3.67 -1.32
CA THR A 269 12.30 4.43 -0.43
C THR A 269 11.22 3.58 0.23
N HIS A 270 10.72 2.54 -0.44
CA HIS A 270 9.64 1.70 0.09
C HIS A 270 9.88 0.22 -0.18
N THR A 271 9.40 -0.64 0.72
CA THR A 271 9.52 -2.09 0.62
C THR A 271 8.81 -2.63 -0.63
N SER A 272 7.60 -2.15 -0.91
CA SER A 272 6.86 -2.48 -2.14
C SER A 272 5.84 -1.39 -2.50
N PHE A 273 5.23 -1.54 -3.68
CA PHE A 273 4.16 -0.68 -4.18
C PHE A 273 3.01 -1.53 -4.70
N GLY A 274 1.80 -0.99 -4.63
CA GLY A 274 0.62 -1.44 -5.38
C GLY A 274 0.27 -0.44 -6.48
N PHE A 275 -0.36 -0.92 -7.54
CA PHE A 275 -0.73 -0.12 -8.71
C PHE A 275 -2.22 -0.25 -8.99
N ALA A 276 -2.80 0.80 -9.55
CA ALA A 276 -4.22 0.84 -9.86
C ALA A 276 -4.44 1.56 -11.19
N THR A 277 -5.46 1.10 -11.93
CA THR A 277 -6.13 1.89 -12.96
C THR A 277 -7.62 1.88 -12.67
N GLN A 278 -8.22 3.07 -12.67
CA GLN A 278 -9.65 3.25 -12.44
C GLN A 278 -10.27 3.96 -13.64
N MET A 279 -11.47 3.53 -14.02
CA MET A 279 -12.28 4.12 -15.04
C MET A 279 -13.63 4.51 -14.45
N CYS A 280 -14.08 5.72 -14.73
CA CYS A 280 -15.38 6.25 -14.32
C CYS A 280 -16.23 6.53 -15.55
N ILE A 281 -17.45 6.01 -15.59
CA ILE A 281 -18.44 6.27 -16.63
C ILE A 281 -19.53 7.12 -15.99
N LEU A 282 -19.88 8.23 -16.64
CA LEU A 282 -20.96 9.10 -16.21
C LEU A 282 -22.20 8.91 -17.08
N ASP A 283 -23.38 9.04 -16.46
CA ASP A 283 -24.65 9.14 -17.18
C ASP A 283 -24.80 10.52 -17.85
N GLU A 284 -25.86 10.68 -18.64
CA GLU A 284 -26.17 11.93 -19.34
C GLU A 284 -26.40 13.13 -18.40
N ARG A 285 -26.63 12.89 -17.10
CA ARG A 285 -26.80 13.92 -16.07
C ARG A 285 -25.51 14.21 -15.32
N GLY A 286 -24.39 13.62 -15.72
CA GLY A 286 -23.08 13.76 -15.09
C GLY A 286 -22.95 13.00 -13.76
N ARG A 287 -23.85 12.06 -13.47
CA ARG A 287 -23.77 11.20 -12.27
C ARG A 287 -22.92 9.99 -12.57
N ILE A 288 -22.27 9.45 -11.55
CA ILE A 288 -21.51 8.20 -11.68
C ILE A 288 -22.47 7.07 -12.03
N GLU A 289 -22.36 6.55 -13.25
CA GLU A 289 -23.06 5.34 -13.68
C GLU A 289 -22.30 4.10 -13.21
N ARG A 290 -20.97 4.10 -13.43
CA ARG A 290 -20.13 2.95 -13.09
C ARG A 290 -18.68 3.34 -12.83
N PHE A 291 -18.09 2.70 -11.82
CA PHE A 291 -16.64 2.61 -11.67
C PHE A 291 -16.15 1.20 -12.02
N ILE A 292 -15.04 1.14 -12.74
CA ILE A 292 -14.30 -0.09 -13.01
C ILE A 292 -12.88 0.13 -12.50
N ALA A 293 -12.37 -0.81 -11.70
CA ALA A 293 -11.05 -0.69 -11.12
C ALA A 293 -10.26 -1.99 -11.33
N ALA A 294 -9.03 -1.84 -11.81
CA ALA A 294 -8.05 -2.90 -11.87
C ALA A 294 -6.91 -2.56 -10.89
N HIS A 295 -6.61 -3.50 -9.99
CA HIS A 295 -5.58 -3.33 -8.97
C HIS A 295 -4.52 -4.42 -9.08
N ASP A 296 -3.25 -4.02 -9.13
CA ASP A 296 -2.14 -4.90 -8.83
C ASP A 296 -1.85 -4.84 -7.33
N VAL A 297 -2.33 -5.86 -6.63
CA VAL A 297 -2.12 -6.06 -5.19
C VAL A 297 -1.07 -7.15 -4.91
N GLY A 298 -0.34 -7.60 -5.94
CA GLY A 298 0.42 -8.84 -5.88
C GLY A 298 -0.50 -10.05 -5.76
N ARG A 299 -0.54 -10.68 -4.58
CA ARG A 299 -1.44 -11.81 -4.29
C ARG A 299 -2.51 -11.38 -3.29
N ALA A 300 -3.77 -11.38 -3.73
CA ALA A 300 -4.90 -11.23 -2.81
C ALA A 300 -4.95 -12.43 -1.86
N ILE A 301 -4.99 -12.17 -0.55
CA ILE A 301 -5.04 -13.23 0.46
C ILE A 301 -6.48 -13.69 0.70
N ASN A 302 -7.42 -12.75 0.68
CA ASN A 302 -8.85 -12.99 0.85
C ASN A 302 -9.60 -12.15 -0.20
N PRO A 303 -9.85 -12.70 -1.42
CA PRO A 303 -10.46 -11.98 -2.53
C PRO A 303 -11.97 -11.78 -2.38
#